data_AF-A0A7C0YLI0-F1
#
_entry.id   AF-A0A7C0YLI0-F1
#
_cell.length_a   1.000
_cell.length_b   1.000
_cell.length_c   1.000
_cell.angle_alpha   90.00
_cell.angle_beta   90.00
_cell.angle_gamma   90.00
#
_symmetry.space_group_name_H-M   'P 1'
#
loop_
_entity.id
_entity.type
_entity.pdbx_description
1 polymer ?
#
loop_
_entity_poly.entity_id
_entity_poly.type
_entity_poly.pdbx_seq_one_letter_code
_entity_poly.pdbx_strand_id
1 'polypeptide(L)'
;MPDLNEIKDELMADVEADVDAWESFYKHYKGDYAKIALYEKKIERLESELKDRDSLVKRKLEKEKGTLIISTMAFIVVAAFFLQTIMTTLNVWLYFFAGLLIGLGAFSLIHLWTR
;
A
#
# COMPACT_ATOMS: atom_id res chain seq x y z
N MET A 1 53.48 27.65 45.33
CA MET A 1 53.18 27.40 43.91
C MET A 1 53.10 25.89 43.79
N PRO A 2 51.99 25.31 43.32
CA PRO A 2 51.92 23.87 43.10
C PRO A 2 53.03 23.47 42.12
N ASP A 3 53.64 22.31 42.37
CA ASP A 3 54.71 21.80 41.50
C ASP A 3 54.11 21.55 40.11
N LEU A 4 54.81 21.98 39.06
CA LEU A 4 54.31 21.87 37.68
C LEU A 4 54.02 20.41 37.30
N ASN A 5 54.72 19.48 37.95
CA ASN A 5 54.50 18.04 37.83
C ASN A 5 53.20 17.58 38.49
N GLU A 6 52.83 18.16 39.63
CA GLU A 6 51.60 17.81 40.36
C GLU A 6 50.34 18.23 39.57
N ILE A 7 50.37 19.42 38.95
CA ILE A 7 49.29 19.90 38.07
C ILE A 7 49.20 19.04 36.79
N LYS A 8 50.34 18.62 36.24
CA LYS A 8 50.38 17.77 35.05
C LYS A 8 49.83 16.38 35.37
N ASP A 9 50.19 15.80 36.50
CA ASP A 9 49.76 14.46 36.89
C ASP A 9 48.25 14.44 37.21
N GLU A 10 47.73 15.49 37.85
CA GLU A 10 46.29 15.67 38.08
C GLU A 10 45.52 15.81 36.76
N LEU A 11 46.02 16.60 35.80
CA LEU A 11 45.42 16.75 34.48
C LEU A 11 45.44 15.43 33.67
N MET A 12 46.51 14.66 33.77
CA MET A 12 46.61 13.36 33.10
C MET A 12 45.64 12.34 33.71
N ALA A 13 45.44 12.36 35.02
CA ALA A 13 44.48 11.50 35.70
C ALA A 13 43.02 11.83 35.30
N ASP A 14 42.67 13.12 35.18
CA ASP A 14 41.34 13.54 34.71
C ASP A 14 41.10 13.11 33.26
N VAL A 15 42.09 13.26 32.38
CA VAL A 15 41.99 12.84 30.98
C VAL A 15 41.87 11.32 30.87
N GLU A 16 42.62 10.55 31.66
CA GLU A 16 42.49 9.08 31.70
C GLU A 16 41.10 8.64 32.17
N ALA A 17 40.56 9.28 33.22
CA ALA A 17 39.21 8.99 33.72
C ALA A 17 38.12 9.29 32.67
N ASP A 18 38.25 10.40 31.93
CA ASP A 18 37.33 10.75 30.84
C ASP A 18 37.43 9.75 29.67
N VAL A 19 38.64 9.32 29.30
CA VAL A 19 38.84 8.33 28.23
C VAL A 19 38.21 6.98 28.61
N ASP A 20 38.39 6.53 29.85
CA ASP A 20 37.79 5.30 30.35
C ASP A 20 36.24 5.38 30.38
N ALA A 21 35.69 6.54 30.77
CA ALA A 21 34.25 6.78 30.72
C ALA A 21 33.71 6.74 29.29
N TRP A 22 34.42 7.34 28.34
CA TRP A 22 34.08 7.28 26.91
C TRP A 22 34.16 5.85 26.34
N GLU A 23 35.20 5.08 26.71
CA GLU A 23 35.35 3.70 26.25
C GLU A 23 34.22 2.81 26.78
N SER A 24 33.86 2.99 28.06
CA SER A 24 32.75 2.29 28.70
C SER A 24 31.39 2.63 28.05
N PHE A 25 31.14 3.93 27.81
CA PHE A 25 29.94 4.39 27.10
C PHE A 25 29.87 3.80 25.68
N TYR A 26 30.95 3.90 24.92
CA TYR A 26 31.01 3.36 23.57
C TYR A 26 30.77 1.84 23.57
N LYS A 27 31.39 1.09 24.48
CA LYS A 27 31.21 -0.36 24.59
C LYS A 27 29.77 -0.74 24.95
N HIS A 28 29.12 0.04 25.81
CA HIS A 28 27.73 -0.19 26.20
C HIS A 28 26.77 0.03 25.03
N TYR A 29 26.94 1.12 24.27
CA TYR A 29 25.97 1.53 23.24
C TYR A 29 26.32 1.10 21.81
N LYS A 30 27.55 0.66 21.52
CA LYS A 30 27.98 0.19 20.18
C LYS A 30 27.04 -0.88 19.60
N GLY A 31 26.57 -1.79 20.46
CA GLY A 31 25.62 -2.82 20.05
C GLY A 31 24.25 -2.26 19.65
N ASP A 32 23.81 -1.19 20.30
CA ASP A 32 22.53 -0.55 20.01
C ASP A 32 22.59 0.30 18.74
N TYR A 33 23.70 0.97 18.46
CA TYR A 33 23.92 1.62 17.15
C TYR A 33 23.88 0.62 15.98
N ALA A 34 24.46 -0.58 16.16
CA ALA A 34 24.39 -1.63 15.14
C ALA A 34 22.95 -2.15 14.94
N LYS A 35 22.14 -2.23 16.02
CA LYS A 35 20.72 -2.59 15.91
C LYS A 35 19.91 -1.49 15.22
N ILE A 36 20.18 -0.22 15.50
CA ILE A 36 19.50 0.92 14.85
C ILE A 36 19.70 0.87 13.34
N ALA A 37 20.94 0.71 12.87
CA ALA A 37 21.22 0.59 11.44
C ALA A 37 20.51 -0.62 10.79
N LEU A 38 20.37 -1.73 11.53
CA LEU A 38 19.65 -2.92 11.07
C LEU A 38 18.14 -2.67 11.00
N TYR A 39 17.58 -1.94 11.97
CA TYR A 39 16.17 -1.54 11.96
C TYR A 39 15.86 -0.54 10.87
N GLU A 40 16.72 0.46 10.62
CA GLU A 40 16.57 1.39 9.50
C GLU A 40 16.50 0.65 8.17
N LYS A 41 17.43 -0.29 7.93
CA LYS A 41 17.43 -1.12 6.72
C LYS A 41 16.16 -2.00 6.61
N LYS A 42 15.62 -2.44 7.74
CA LYS A 42 14.37 -3.22 7.79
C LYS A 42 13.16 -2.34 7.49
N ILE A 43 13.12 -1.12 8.01
CA ILE A 43 12.06 -0.13 7.74
C ILE A 43 12.07 0.21 6.26
N GLU A 44 13.23 0.57 5.69
CA GLU A 44 13.35 0.91 4.27
C GLU A 44 12.85 -0.23 3.35
N ARG A 45 13.20 -1.48 3.68
CA ARG A 45 12.68 -2.65 2.96
C ARG A 45 11.17 -2.76 3.07
N LEU A 46 10.62 -2.64 4.27
CA LEU A 46 9.17 -2.75 4.49
C LEU A 46 8.39 -1.64 3.79
N GLU A 47 8.92 -0.40 3.79
CA GLU A 47 8.35 0.72 3.05
C GLU A 47 8.35 0.46 1.54
N SER A 48 9.45 -0.07 0.99
CA SER A 48 9.52 -0.46 -0.42
C SER A 48 8.48 -1.55 -0.75
N GLU A 49 8.39 -2.60 0.08
CA GLU A 49 7.43 -3.69 -0.12
C GLU A 49 5.98 -3.20 -0.03
N LEU A 50 5.68 -2.27 0.89
CA LEU A 50 4.36 -1.65 1.02
C LEU A 50 4.02 -0.81 -0.22
N LYS A 51 4.98 -0.02 -0.72
CA LYS A 51 4.78 0.79 -1.92
C LYS A 51 4.54 -0.06 -3.16
N ASP A 52 5.28 -1.15 -3.30
CA ASP A 52 5.08 -2.10 -4.40
C ASP A 52 3.71 -2.77 -4.31
N ARG A 53 3.29 -3.23 -3.11
CA ARG A 53 1.95 -3.79 -2.91
C ARG A 53 0.84 -2.78 -3.17
N ASP A 54 0.99 -1.54 -2.73
CA ASP A 54 0.00 -0.48 -2.97
C ASP A 54 -0.15 -0.19 -4.47
N SER A 55 0.97 -0.15 -5.22
CA SER A 55 0.96 0.02 -6.67
C SER A 55 0.25 -1.13 -7.39
N LEU A 56 0.46 -2.38 -6.94
CA LEU A 56 -0.21 -3.56 -7.49
C LEU A 56 -1.70 -3.56 -7.22
N VAL A 57 -2.12 -3.17 -6.01
CA VAL A 57 -3.53 -3.05 -5.63
C VAL A 57 -4.21 -1.96 -6.47
N LYS A 58 -3.59 -0.78 -6.59
CA LYS A 58 -4.11 0.32 -7.44
C LYS A 58 -4.29 -0.12 -8.89
N ARG A 59 -3.28 -0.79 -9.47
CA ARG A 59 -3.34 -1.28 -10.86
C ARG A 59 -4.43 -2.34 -11.06
N LYS A 60 -4.62 -3.25 -10.10
CA LYS A 60 -5.73 -4.22 -10.16
C LYS A 60 -7.08 -3.53 -10.06
N LEU A 61 -7.23 -2.60 -9.12
CA LEU A 61 -8.46 -1.84 -8.92
C LEU A 61 -8.83 -1.02 -10.17
N GLU A 62 -7.87 -0.36 -10.80
CA GLU A 62 -8.08 0.37 -12.06
C GLU A 62 -8.51 -0.56 -13.20
N LYS A 63 -7.89 -1.74 -13.31
CA LYS A 63 -8.26 -2.75 -14.31
C LYS A 63 -9.67 -3.29 -14.08
N GLU A 64 -10.03 -3.58 -12.83
CA GLU A 64 -11.37 -4.04 -12.45
C GLU A 64 -12.43 -2.96 -12.73
N LYS A 65 -12.17 -1.71 -12.33
CA LYS A 65 -13.03 -0.57 -12.65
C LYS A 65 -13.21 -0.36 -14.15
N GLY A 66 -12.11 -0.41 -14.92
CA GLY A 66 -12.17 -0.29 -16.38
C GLY A 66 -13.00 -1.40 -17.02
N THR A 67 -12.81 -2.64 -16.57
CA THR A 67 -13.59 -3.80 -17.04
C THR A 67 -15.08 -3.63 -16.72
N LEU A 68 -15.40 -3.17 -15.51
CA LEU A 68 -16.77 -2.93 -15.05
C LEU A 68 -17.48 -1.84 -15.87
N ILE A 69 -16.78 -0.76 -16.20
CA ILE A 69 -17.32 0.31 -17.05
C ILE A 69 -17.61 -0.23 -18.45
N ILE A 70 -16.68 -0.97 -19.04
CA ILE A 70 -16.84 -1.55 -20.38
C ILE A 70 -18.02 -2.54 -20.40
N SER A 71 -18.15 -3.42 -19.41
CA SER A 71 -19.27 -4.36 -19.33
C SER A 71 -20.61 -3.65 -19.15
N THR A 72 -20.64 -2.56 -18.36
CA THR A 72 -21.84 -1.73 -18.17
C THR A 72 -22.25 -1.07 -19.49
N MET A 73 -21.31 -0.47 -20.23
CA MET A 73 -21.60 0.15 -21.53
C MET A 73 -22.09 -0.89 -22.55
N ALA A 74 -21.44 -2.06 -22.63
CA ALA A 74 -21.86 -3.13 -23.52
C ALA A 74 -23.29 -3.60 -23.21
N PHE A 75 -23.62 -3.75 -21.91
CA PHE A 75 -24.96 -4.10 -21.48
C PHE A 75 -26.00 -3.04 -21.89
N ILE A 76 -25.71 -1.75 -21.72
CA ILE A 76 -26.63 -0.67 -22.12
C ILE A 76 -26.91 -0.72 -23.62
N VAL A 77 -25.87 -0.91 -24.44
CA VAL A 77 -26.01 -1.02 -25.91
C VAL A 77 -26.86 -2.22 -26.29
N VAL A 78 -26.60 -3.39 -25.70
CA VAL A 78 -27.37 -4.61 -25.96
C VAL A 78 -28.82 -4.46 -25.50
N ALA A 79 -29.06 -3.89 -24.32
CA ALA A 79 -30.40 -3.63 -23.81
C ALA A 79 -31.19 -2.67 -24.71
N ALA A 80 -30.55 -1.61 -25.22
CA ALA A 80 -31.16 -0.69 -26.17
C ALA A 80 -31.54 -1.39 -27.49
N PHE A 81 -30.67 -2.26 -28.01
CA PHE A 81 -30.96 -3.06 -29.20
C PHE A 81 -32.13 -4.02 -28.99
N PHE A 82 -32.20 -4.68 -27.83
CA PHE A 82 -33.33 -5.53 -27.47
C PHE A 82 -34.64 -4.72 -27.40
N LEU A 83 -34.64 -3.57 -26.71
CA LEU A 83 -35.82 -2.70 -26.65
C LEU A 83 -36.29 -2.27 -28.03
N GLN A 84 -35.37 -1.88 -28.92
CA GLN A 84 -35.71 -1.53 -30.30
C GLN A 84 -36.32 -2.71 -31.06
N THR A 85 -35.72 -3.89 -30.96
CA THR A 85 -36.20 -5.11 -31.63
C THR A 85 -37.62 -5.45 -31.17
N ILE A 86 -37.85 -5.42 -29.86
CA ILE A 86 -39.14 -5.72 -29.25
C ILE A 86 -40.21 -4.71 -29.71
N MET A 87 -39.90 -3.41 -29.78
CA MET A 87 -40.87 -2.41 -30.26
C MET A 87 -41.30 -2.64 -31.71
N THR A 88 -40.47 -3.30 -32.52
CA THR A 88 -40.79 -3.63 -33.91
C THR A 88 -41.52 -4.97 -34.09
N THR A 89 -41.68 -5.76 -33.03
CA THR A 89 -42.25 -7.12 -33.09
C THR A 89 -43.43 -7.29 -32.15
N LEU A 90 -44.56 -7.82 -32.63
CA LEU A 90 -45.75 -8.12 -31.80
C LEU A 90 -45.66 -9.45 -31.01
N ASN A 91 -44.46 -10.01 -30.84
CA ASN A 91 -44.30 -11.33 -30.23
C ASN A 91 -44.18 -11.23 -28.70
N VAL A 92 -45.27 -11.54 -27.99
CA VAL A 92 -45.39 -11.53 -26.52
C VAL A 92 -44.27 -12.32 -25.82
N TRP A 93 -43.85 -13.46 -26.37
CA TRP A 93 -42.75 -14.24 -25.79
C TRP A 93 -41.43 -13.49 -25.83
N LEU A 94 -41.19 -12.70 -26.88
CA LEU A 94 -39.99 -11.88 -27.02
C LEU A 94 -39.90 -10.82 -25.93
N TYR A 95 -41.03 -10.18 -25.57
CA TYR A 95 -41.10 -9.23 -24.45
C TYR A 95 -40.74 -9.89 -23.13
N PHE A 96 -41.28 -11.08 -22.85
CA PHE A 96 -41.02 -11.82 -21.62
C PHE A 96 -39.53 -12.20 -21.49
N PHE A 97 -38.96 -12.81 -22.52
CA PHE A 97 -37.56 -13.23 -22.49
C PHE A 97 -36.59 -12.06 -22.42
N ALA A 98 -36.86 -10.97 -23.15
CA ALA A 98 -36.00 -9.81 -23.11
C ALA A 98 -36.10 -9.04 -21.79
N GLY A 99 -37.29 -8.93 -21.19
CA GLY A 99 -37.45 -8.36 -19.85
C GLY A 99 -36.69 -9.16 -18.80
N LEU A 100 -36.72 -10.50 -18.88
CA LEU A 100 -35.99 -11.39 -17.99
C LEU A 100 -34.47 -11.27 -18.18
N LEU A 101 -33.98 -11.18 -19.42
CA LEU A 101 -32.56 -10.98 -19.73
C LEU A 101 -32.03 -9.62 -19.27
N ILE A 102 -32.79 -8.55 -19.50
CA ILE A 102 -32.44 -7.20 -19.03
C ILE A 102 -32.44 -7.17 -17.51
N GLY A 103 -33.45 -7.77 -16.85
CA GLY A 103 -33.53 -7.84 -15.40
C GLY A 103 -32.37 -8.60 -14.76
N LEU A 104 -32.03 -9.78 -15.27
CA LEU A 104 -30.88 -10.58 -14.79
C LEU A 104 -29.55 -9.87 -15.05
N GLY A 105 -29.38 -9.26 -16.22
CA GLY A 105 -28.18 -8.51 -16.56
C GLY A 105 -28.00 -7.29 -15.66
N ALA A 106 -29.06 -6.52 -15.41
CA ALA A 106 -29.06 -5.38 -14.50
C ALA A 106 -28.75 -5.80 -13.06
N PHE A 107 -29.36 -6.89 -12.57
CA PHE A 107 -29.05 -7.44 -11.24
C PHE A 107 -27.57 -7.84 -11.12
N SER A 108 -27.01 -8.51 -12.14
CA SER A 108 -25.61 -8.91 -12.14
C SER A 108 -24.66 -7.69 -12.11
N LEU A 109 -25.00 -6.62 -12.84
CA LEU A 109 -24.23 -5.38 -12.84
C LEU A 109 -24.30 -4.66 -11.51
N ILE A 110 -25.50 -4.58 -10.90
CA ILE A 110 -25.66 -4.00 -9.56
C ILE A 110 -24.79 -4.77 -8.55
N HIS A 111 -24.83 -6.10 -8.57
CA HIS A 111 -23.98 -6.93 -7.70
C HIS A 111 -22.48 -6.73 -7.96
N LEU A 112 -22.08 -6.50 -9.21
CA LEU A 112 -20.69 -6.20 -9.57
C LEU A 112 -20.24 -4.79 -9.15
N TRP A 113 -21.15 -3.82 -9.07
CA TRP A 113 -20.87 -2.46 -8.62
C TRP A 113 -20.88 -2.28 -7.10
N THR A 114 -21.60 -3.14 -6.36
CA THR A 114 -21.70 -3.09 -4.90
C THR A 114 -20.67 -3.96 -4.18
N ARG A 115 -19.87 -4.73 -4.91
CA ARG A 115 -18.78 -5.57 -4.38
C ARG A 115 -17.42 -4.92 -4.62
#